data_AF-A0A2X3DG51-F1
#
_entry.id   AF-A0A2X3DG51-F1
#
_cell.length_a   1.000
_cell.length_b   1.000
_cell.length_c   1.000
_cell.angle_alpha   90.00
_cell.angle_beta   90.00
_cell.angle_gamma   90.00
#
_symmetry.space_group_name_H-M   'P 1'
#
loop_
_entity.id
_entity.type
_entity.pdbx_description
1 polymer ?
#
loop_
_entity_poly.entity_id
_entity_poly.type
_entity_poly.pdbx_seq_one_letter_code
_entity_poly.pdbx_strand_id
1 'polypeptide(L)'
;MYKTTLSGQVWRFDSLKTLMAKASPARSGDALAGIIATSAEERMAAKMALAEVPLTDILDNPLIPYEQDEVTRLILDTHDAQGFAALRHLTVGDFRDWLLDDATDTATLQRVARAITPEMAAAVSKLMRNQDLILAASKCQVVTRFRNTIGLPGHLSVRLQPNHPYRRPERHRRQYARRAAVRRRGRGDRHQPGQRQLTGAGAAERHAGRYYSALRHPYPVLHSDPCDQYAAAD
;
A
#
# COMPACT_ATOMS: atom_id res chain seq x y z
N MET A 1 -9.47 26.99 6.35
CA MET A 1 -10.04 26.33 7.56
C MET A 1 -11.09 25.33 7.11
N TYR A 2 -10.98 24.08 7.54
CA TYR A 2 -11.88 22.98 7.18
C TYR A 2 -12.81 22.66 8.35
N LYS A 3 -14.05 22.27 8.08
CA LYS A 3 -15.01 21.97 9.13
C LYS A 3 -16.03 20.92 8.70
N THR A 4 -16.57 20.20 9.68
CA THR A 4 -17.74 19.34 9.49
C THR A 4 -18.54 19.29 10.78
N THR A 5 -19.82 18.89 10.69
CA THR A 5 -20.66 18.65 11.86
C THR A 5 -20.93 17.15 11.96
N LEU A 6 -20.59 16.55 13.10
CA LEU A 6 -20.81 15.15 13.39
C LEU A 6 -21.43 15.02 14.78
N SER A 7 -22.57 14.34 14.88
CA SER A 7 -23.31 14.13 16.14
C SER A 7 -23.60 15.41 16.93
N GLY A 8 -23.93 16.51 16.23
CA GLY A 8 -24.23 17.80 16.85
C GLY A 8 -23.01 18.62 17.28
N GLN A 9 -21.79 18.10 17.13
CA GLN A 9 -20.55 18.81 17.40
C GLN A 9 -19.92 19.33 16.09
N VAL A 10 -19.48 20.58 16.11
CA VAL A 10 -18.73 21.19 14.99
C VAL A 10 -17.24 20.92 15.18
N TRP A 11 -16.67 20.14 14.28
CA TRP A 11 -15.23 19.86 14.21
C TRP A 11 -14.57 20.85 13.26
N ARG A 12 -13.40 21.37 13.65
CA ARG A 12 -12.63 22.34 12.88
C ARG A 12 -11.18 21.89 12.76
N PHE A 13 -10.61 22.07 11.59
CA PHE A 13 -9.22 21.76 11.28
C PHE A 13 -8.58 22.98 10.62
N ASP A 14 -7.50 23.49 11.22
CA ASP A 14 -6.95 24.80 10.86
C ASP A 14 -6.27 24.81 9.49
N SER A 15 -5.69 23.67 9.09
CA SER A 15 -4.95 23.52 7.84
C SER A 15 -5.21 22.16 7.17
N LEU A 16 -4.87 22.06 5.89
CA LEU A 16 -4.96 20.81 5.13
C LEU A 16 -4.03 19.75 5.74
N LYS A 17 -2.85 20.18 6.19
CA LYS A 17 -1.88 19.34 6.91
C LYS A 17 -2.50 18.70 8.16
N THR A 18 -3.16 19.50 9.00
CA THR A 18 -3.85 18.98 10.19
C THR A 18 -4.98 18.03 9.81
N LEU A 19 -5.81 18.40 8.83
CA LEU A 19 -6.92 17.58 8.35
C LEU A 19 -6.45 16.21 7.85
N MET A 20 -5.45 16.19 6.96
CA MET A 20 -4.88 14.97 6.40
C MET A 20 -4.19 14.09 7.44
N ALA A 21 -3.55 14.69 8.45
CA ALA A 21 -2.98 13.94 9.57
C ALA A 21 -4.08 13.23 10.37
N LYS A 22 -5.10 13.98 10.80
CA LYS A 22 -6.21 13.49 11.64
C LYS A 22 -7.10 12.47 10.93
N ALA A 23 -7.22 12.55 9.61
CA ALA A 23 -7.97 11.59 8.79
C ALA A 23 -7.26 10.22 8.63
N SER A 24 -5.97 10.11 8.98
CA SER A 24 -5.21 8.87 8.85
C SER A 24 -5.72 7.77 9.79
N PRO A 25 -5.65 6.47 9.40
CA PRO A 25 -5.81 5.38 10.34
C PRO A 25 -4.82 5.51 11.51
N ALA A 26 -5.18 5.03 12.70
CA ALA A 26 -4.33 5.13 13.87
C ALA A 26 -2.98 4.41 13.65
N ARG A 27 -1.88 5.15 13.70
CA ARG A 27 -0.50 4.67 13.51
C ARG A 27 0.37 5.18 14.65
N SER A 28 1.29 4.35 15.14
CA SER A 28 2.17 4.70 16.27
C SER A 28 3.11 5.87 15.95
N GLY A 29 3.59 5.99 14.71
CA GLY A 29 4.43 7.12 14.28
C GLY A 29 3.70 8.46 14.36
N ASP A 30 2.45 8.52 13.89
CA ASP A 30 1.63 9.74 13.94
C ASP A 30 1.27 10.10 15.39
N ALA A 31 1.12 9.10 16.26
CA ALA A 31 0.93 9.31 17.69
C ALA A 31 2.19 9.89 18.35
N LEU A 32 3.38 9.35 18.04
CA LEU A 32 4.65 9.86 18.55
C LEU A 32 4.92 11.30 18.08
N ALA A 33 4.53 11.63 16.86
CA ALA A 33 4.64 12.98 16.30
C ALA A 33 3.56 13.95 16.81
N GLY A 34 2.59 13.49 17.62
CA GLY A 34 1.52 14.34 18.17
C GLY A 34 0.48 14.80 17.16
N ILE A 35 0.42 14.21 15.97
CA ILE A 35 -0.48 14.63 14.87
C ILE A 35 -1.70 13.73 14.70
N ILE A 36 -1.75 12.60 15.40
CA ILE A 36 -2.87 11.65 15.37
C ILE A 36 -4.17 12.29 15.88
N ALA A 37 -5.32 11.82 15.39
CA ALA A 37 -6.61 12.15 15.99
C ALA A 37 -6.72 11.60 17.43
N THR A 38 -7.23 12.44 18.32
CA THR A 38 -7.41 12.19 19.75
C THR A 38 -8.49 11.15 20.02
N SER A 39 -9.48 11.03 19.12
CA SER A 39 -10.56 10.04 19.21
C SER A 39 -10.92 9.43 17.86
N ALA A 40 -11.72 8.36 17.90
CA ALA A 40 -12.30 7.79 16.68
C ALA A 40 -13.30 8.73 16.01
N GLU A 41 -14.04 9.50 16.81
CA GLU A 41 -15.01 10.49 16.33
C GLU A 41 -14.31 11.65 15.60
N GLU A 42 -13.24 12.21 16.17
CA GLU A 42 -12.44 13.26 15.52
C GLU A 42 -11.89 12.76 14.19
N ARG A 43 -11.41 11.52 14.13
CA ARG A 43 -10.91 10.92 12.88
C ARG A 43 -12.01 10.74 11.84
N MET A 44 -13.21 10.34 12.25
CA MET A 44 -14.34 10.25 11.33
C MET A 44 -14.77 11.63 10.84
N ALA A 45 -14.83 12.62 11.72
CA ALA A 45 -15.07 14.01 11.34
C ALA A 45 -13.98 14.52 10.37
N ALA A 46 -12.71 14.20 10.60
CA ALA A 46 -11.62 14.55 9.69
C ALA A 46 -11.79 13.89 8.32
N LYS A 47 -12.18 12.61 8.27
CA LYS A 47 -12.47 11.92 6.99
C LYS A 47 -13.66 12.54 6.26
N MET A 48 -14.73 12.91 6.97
CA MET A 48 -15.89 13.59 6.38
C MET A 48 -15.51 14.97 5.83
N ALA A 49 -14.77 15.77 6.61
CA ALA A 49 -14.28 17.06 6.15
C ALA A 49 -13.31 16.93 4.97
N LEU A 50 -12.45 15.90 4.97
CA LEU A 50 -11.51 15.64 3.87
C LEU A 50 -12.23 15.21 2.59
N ALA A 51 -13.33 14.47 2.68
CA ALA A 51 -14.12 14.05 1.52
C ALA A 51 -14.64 15.25 0.71
N GLU A 52 -14.99 16.34 1.39
CA GLU A 52 -15.53 17.56 0.77
C GLU A 52 -14.44 18.52 0.23
N VAL A 53 -13.16 18.20 0.40
CA VAL A 53 -12.06 19.07 -0.08
C VAL A 53 -11.98 18.98 -1.61
N PRO A 54 -12.03 20.10 -2.35
CA PRO A 54 -11.80 20.10 -3.79
C PRO A 54 -10.37 19.66 -4.13
N LEU A 55 -10.16 18.88 -5.20
CA LEU A 55 -8.81 18.50 -5.62
C LEU A 55 -7.92 19.72 -5.95
N THR A 56 -8.52 20.81 -6.46
CA THR A 56 -7.81 22.07 -6.72
C THR A 56 -7.22 22.67 -5.44
N ASP A 57 -7.92 22.57 -4.31
CA ASP A 57 -7.44 23.10 -3.03
C ASP A 57 -6.14 22.41 -2.58
N ILE A 58 -5.96 21.13 -2.92
CA ILE A 58 -4.73 20.38 -2.64
C ILE A 58 -3.55 20.86 -3.51
N LEU A 59 -3.82 21.30 -4.74
CA LEU A 59 -2.79 21.89 -5.62
C LEU A 59 -2.40 23.29 -5.16
N ASP A 60 -3.40 24.11 -4.85
CA ASP A 60 -3.21 25.52 -4.54
C ASP A 60 -2.59 25.72 -3.15
N ASN A 61 -2.80 24.76 -2.24
CA ASN A 61 -2.30 24.81 -0.86
C ASN A 61 -1.41 23.59 -0.54
N PRO A 62 -0.18 23.52 -1.09
CA PRO A 62 0.73 22.41 -0.83
C PRO A 62 1.09 22.32 0.66
N LEU A 63 1.27 21.09 1.16
CA LEU A 63 1.53 20.83 2.59
C LEU A 63 2.85 21.42 3.09
N ILE A 64 3.82 21.57 2.18
CA ILE A 64 5.08 22.25 2.38
C ILE A 64 5.16 23.36 1.32
N PRO A 65 5.50 24.61 1.66
CA PRO A 65 5.55 25.69 0.67
C PRO A 65 6.55 25.43 -0.45
N TYR A 66 6.19 25.78 -1.68
CA TYR A 66 6.98 25.57 -2.90
C TYR A 66 8.40 26.16 -2.80
N GLU A 67 8.54 27.32 -2.18
CA GLU A 67 9.82 28.01 -2.05
C GLU A 67 10.77 27.27 -1.09
N GLN A 68 10.22 26.48 -0.17
CA GLN A 68 10.97 25.86 0.93
C GLN A 68 11.41 24.43 0.64
N ASP A 69 10.87 23.77 -0.39
CA ASP A 69 11.07 22.34 -0.62
C ASP A 69 11.20 21.95 -2.10
N GLU A 70 12.30 21.29 -2.44
CA GLU A 70 12.59 20.88 -3.82
C GLU A 70 11.67 19.77 -4.33
N VAL A 71 11.15 18.92 -3.46
CA VAL A 71 10.25 17.83 -3.84
C VAL A 71 8.89 18.39 -4.23
N THR A 72 8.38 19.36 -3.46
CA THR A 72 7.17 20.11 -3.79
C THR A 72 7.32 20.82 -5.13
N ARG A 73 8.47 21.47 -5.38
CA ARG A 73 8.75 22.06 -6.70
C ARG A 73 8.69 21.03 -7.81
N LEU A 74 9.37 19.89 -7.66
CA LEU A 74 9.35 18.83 -8.65
C LEU A 74 7.91 18.31 -8.91
N ILE A 75 7.10 18.13 -7.87
CA ILE A 75 5.71 17.67 -8.00
C ILE A 75 4.89 18.69 -8.81
N LEU A 76 4.94 19.97 -8.44
CA LEU A 76 4.12 21.00 -9.09
C LEU A 76 4.63 21.33 -10.50
N ASP A 77 5.94 21.42 -10.72
CA ASP A 77 6.55 21.73 -12.02
C ASP A 77 6.34 20.62 -13.06
N THR A 78 6.17 19.38 -12.61
CA THR A 78 5.94 18.23 -13.49
C THR A 78 4.48 17.80 -13.60
N HIS A 79 3.57 18.53 -12.93
CA HIS A 79 2.14 18.28 -12.93
C HIS A 79 1.52 18.59 -14.31
N ASP A 80 0.69 17.67 -14.82
CA ASP A 80 -0.03 17.83 -16.07
C ASP A 80 -1.36 18.59 -15.86
N ALA A 81 -1.33 19.91 -16.05
CA ALA A 81 -2.51 20.75 -15.92
C ALA A 81 -3.62 20.44 -16.95
N GLN A 82 -3.27 19.97 -18.15
CA GLN A 82 -4.26 19.62 -19.17
C GLN A 82 -4.97 18.31 -18.81
N GLY A 83 -4.21 17.29 -18.41
CA GLY A 83 -4.77 16.05 -17.88
C GLY A 83 -5.64 16.28 -16.64
N PHE A 84 -5.28 17.25 -15.80
CA PHE A 84 -6.03 17.58 -14.59
C PHE A 84 -7.39 18.24 -14.86
N ALA A 85 -7.61 18.82 -16.05
CA ALA A 85 -8.89 19.43 -16.39
C ALA A 85 -10.08 18.45 -16.30
N ALA A 86 -9.83 17.15 -16.51
CA ALA A 86 -10.83 16.10 -16.34
C ALA A 86 -11.20 15.82 -14.88
N LEU A 87 -10.29 16.11 -13.93
CA LEU A 87 -10.45 15.79 -12.50
C LEU A 87 -10.73 17.02 -11.63
N ARG A 88 -10.44 18.24 -12.12
CA ARG A 88 -10.47 19.49 -11.35
C ARG A 88 -11.78 19.79 -10.61
N HIS A 89 -12.90 19.25 -11.10
CA HIS A 89 -14.24 19.51 -10.55
C HIS A 89 -14.58 18.58 -9.39
N LEU A 90 -13.77 17.55 -9.15
CA LEU A 90 -14.01 16.54 -8.14
C LEU A 90 -13.54 17.02 -6.76
N THR A 91 -14.28 16.60 -5.74
CA THR A 91 -13.78 16.56 -4.37
C THR A 91 -12.93 15.31 -4.14
N VAL A 92 -12.23 15.20 -3.00
CA VAL A 92 -11.50 13.96 -2.65
C VAL A 92 -12.47 12.77 -2.53
N GLY A 93 -13.70 12.99 -2.05
CA GLY A 93 -14.76 12.01 -1.99
C GLY A 93 -15.17 11.54 -3.39
N ASP A 94 -15.48 12.48 -4.29
CA ASP A 94 -15.84 12.14 -5.68
C ASP A 94 -14.68 11.50 -6.43
N PHE A 95 -13.44 11.89 -6.12
CA PHE A 95 -12.25 11.27 -6.68
C PHE A 95 -12.09 9.81 -6.24
N ARG A 96 -12.44 9.48 -4.99
CA ARG A 96 -12.52 8.08 -4.55
C ARG A 96 -13.52 7.32 -5.41
N ASP A 97 -14.70 7.86 -5.59
CA ASP A 97 -15.78 7.19 -6.31
C ASP A 97 -15.42 7.03 -7.80
N TRP A 98 -14.82 8.05 -8.40
CA TRP A 98 -14.25 8.00 -9.74
C TRP A 98 -13.18 6.91 -9.91
N LEU A 99 -12.28 6.73 -8.94
CA LEU A 99 -11.27 5.65 -8.98
C LEU A 99 -11.91 4.25 -8.87
N LEU A 100 -13.02 4.13 -8.13
CA LEU A 100 -13.71 2.87 -7.90
C LEU A 100 -14.68 2.51 -9.03
N ASP A 101 -15.14 3.50 -9.81
CA ASP A 101 -16.03 3.33 -10.96
C ASP A 101 -15.49 2.34 -12.01
N ASP A 102 -16.34 1.45 -12.51
CA ASP A 102 -15.97 0.42 -13.48
C ASP A 102 -15.56 0.99 -14.85
N ALA A 103 -16.06 2.19 -15.22
CA ALA A 103 -15.68 2.89 -16.43
C ALA A 103 -14.28 3.52 -16.35
N THR A 104 -13.75 3.74 -15.15
CA THR A 104 -12.38 4.25 -14.96
C THR A 104 -11.39 3.11 -15.10
N ASP A 105 -10.90 2.91 -16.32
CA ASP A 105 -10.00 1.83 -16.69
C ASP A 105 -8.51 2.18 -16.58
N THR A 106 -7.65 1.18 -16.76
CA THR A 106 -6.18 1.33 -16.75
C THR A 106 -5.69 2.41 -17.72
N ALA A 107 -6.26 2.48 -18.93
CA ALA A 107 -5.84 3.43 -19.96
C ALA A 107 -6.18 4.87 -19.56
N THR A 108 -7.33 5.07 -18.90
CA THR A 108 -7.74 6.35 -18.35
C THR A 108 -6.81 6.78 -17.22
N LEU A 109 -6.52 5.89 -16.28
CA LEU A 109 -5.59 6.17 -15.18
C LEU A 109 -4.18 6.50 -15.68
N GLN A 110 -3.69 5.83 -16.72
CA GLN A 110 -2.40 6.12 -17.33
C GLN A 110 -2.36 7.51 -17.98
N ARG A 111 -3.45 7.95 -18.63
CA ARG A 111 -3.55 9.30 -19.21
C ARG A 111 -3.48 10.40 -18.16
N VAL A 112 -4.15 10.23 -17.02
CA VAL A 112 -4.21 11.25 -15.96
C VAL A 112 -3.15 11.07 -14.89
N ALA A 113 -2.23 10.10 -15.03
CA ALA A 113 -1.27 9.75 -13.98
C ALA A 113 -0.41 10.94 -13.52
N ARG A 114 -0.01 11.84 -14.44
CA ARG A 114 0.80 13.04 -14.12
C ARG A 114 -0.05 14.21 -13.60
N ALA A 115 -1.37 14.10 -13.66
CA ALA A 115 -2.32 15.07 -13.10
C ALA A 115 -2.71 14.75 -11.65
N ILE A 116 -2.30 13.60 -11.12
CA ILE A 116 -2.61 13.20 -9.74
C ILE A 116 -1.34 13.42 -8.91
N THR A 117 -1.38 14.37 -7.97
CA THR A 117 -0.25 14.61 -7.07
C THR A 117 -0.19 13.58 -5.94
N PRO A 118 0.99 13.40 -5.30
CA PRO A 118 1.11 12.53 -4.13
C PRO A 118 0.14 12.89 -3.00
N GLU A 119 -0.14 14.17 -2.79
CA GLU A 119 -1.08 14.67 -1.79
C GLU A 119 -2.52 14.26 -2.10
N MET A 120 -2.96 14.32 -3.37
CA MET A 120 -4.27 13.82 -3.78
C MET A 120 -4.39 12.31 -3.58
N ALA A 121 -3.38 11.55 -3.98
CA ALA A 121 -3.32 10.10 -3.78
C ALA A 121 -3.32 9.74 -2.27
N ALA A 122 -2.62 10.53 -1.45
CA ALA A 122 -2.62 10.38 0.00
C ALA A 122 -3.98 10.75 0.62
N ALA A 123 -4.64 11.80 0.14
CA ALA A 123 -5.95 12.23 0.62
C ALA A 123 -7.01 11.16 0.35
N VAL A 124 -7.09 10.66 -0.88
CA VAL A 124 -8.10 9.67 -1.28
C VAL A 124 -7.89 8.32 -0.59
N SER A 125 -6.63 7.88 -0.44
CA SER A 125 -6.32 6.61 0.24
C SER A 125 -6.70 6.61 1.72
N LYS A 126 -6.76 7.78 2.38
CA LYS A 126 -7.24 7.89 3.77
C LYS A 126 -8.74 7.63 3.90
N LEU A 127 -9.51 7.84 2.83
CA LEU A 127 -10.96 7.61 2.78
C LEU A 127 -11.33 6.17 2.39
N MET A 128 -10.37 5.40 1.86
CA MET A 128 -10.59 4.06 1.36
C MET A 128 -10.46 2.99 2.44
N ARG A 129 -11.28 1.94 2.32
CA ARG A 129 -11.10 0.67 3.05
C ARG A 129 -10.06 -0.20 2.33
N ASN A 130 -9.65 -1.29 2.96
CA ASN A 130 -8.66 -2.20 2.36
C ASN A 130 -9.11 -2.76 1.00
N GLN A 131 -10.41 -3.06 0.83
CA GLN A 131 -10.95 -3.59 -0.43
C GLN A 131 -10.88 -2.53 -1.54
N ASP A 132 -11.29 -1.30 -1.24
CA ASP A 132 -11.20 -0.16 -2.15
C ASP A 132 -9.75 0.07 -2.61
N LEU A 133 -8.79 0.03 -1.67
CA LEU A 133 -7.37 0.17 -1.97
C LEU A 133 -6.87 -0.95 -2.90
N ILE A 134 -7.29 -2.20 -2.67
CA ILE A 134 -6.94 -3.33 -3.53
C ILE A 134 -7.55 -3.17 -4.93
N LEU A 135 -8.82 -2.78 -5.01
CA LEU A 135 -9.53 -2.60 -6.27
C LEU A 135 -8.91 -1.47 -7.10
N ALA A 136 -8.74 -0.28 -6.52
CA ALA A 136 -8.11 0.85 -7.19
C ALA A 136 -6.68 0.51 -7.65
N ALA A 137 -5.88 -0.13 -6.78
CA ALA A 137 -4.52 -0.56 -7.14
C ALA A 137 -4.49 -1.61 -8.26
N SER A 138 -5.51 -2.46 -8.37
CA SER A 138 -5.59 -3.47 -9.43
C SER A 138 -5.77 -2.88 -10.83
N LYS A 139 -6.39 -1.69 -10.93
CA LYS A 139 -6.54 -0.91 -12.16
C LYS A 139 -5.24 -0.18 -12.55
N CYS A 140 -4.40 0.15 -11.56
CA CYS A 140 -3.12 0.85 -11.76
C CYS A 140 -2.01 -0.10 -12.27
N GLN A 141 -1.98 -0.38 -13.58
CA GLN A 141 -0.92 -1.22 -14.16
C GLN A 141 0.33 -0.39 -14.53
N VAL A 142 1.41 -0.61 -13.78
CA VAL A 142 2.72 0.02 -13.99
C VAL A 142 3.74 -1.01 -14.46
N VAL A 143 4.06 -0.99 -15.75
CA VAL A 143 5.04 -1.88 -16.37
C VAL A 143 6.35 -1.15 -16.58
N THR A 144 7.44 -1.70 -16.04
CA THR A 144 8.78 -1.13 -16.22
C THR A 144 9.72 -2.19 -16.80
N ARG A 145 10.72 -1.73 -17.56
CA ARG A 145 11.70 -2.60 -18.22
C ARG A 145 13.12 -2.10 -17.96
N PHE A 146 13.97 -3.04 -17.56
CA PHE A 146 15.42 -2.90 -17.63
C PHE A 146 15.99 -4.15 -18.32
N ARG A 147 16.71 -5.01 -17.59
CA ARG A 147 17.10 -6.36 -18.09
C ARG A 147 15.89 -7.29 -18.22
N ASN A 148 14.94 -7.19 -17.29
CA ASN A 148 13.67 -7.90 -17.30
C ASN A 148 12.52 -6.89 -17.32
N THR A 149 11.32 -7.37 -17.65
CA THR A 149 10.08 -6.58 -17.56
C THR A 149 9.34 -6.99 -16.28
N ILE A 150 8.94 -6.01 -15.46
CA ILE A 150 8.21 -6.20 -14.19
C ILE A 150 6.88 -5.43 -14.26
N GLY A 151 5.83 -5.96 -13.65
CA GLY A 151 4.50 -5.33 -13.56
C GLY A 151 3.45 -5.88 -14.52
N LEU A 152 3.80 -6.89 -15.33
CA LEU A 152 2.85 -7.55 -16.24
C LEU A 152 1.75 -8.30 -15.44
N PRO A 153 0.49 -8.30 -15.93
CA PRO A 153 -0.57 -9.10 -15.34
C PRO A 153 -0.19 -10.59 -15.24
N GLY A 154 -0.62 -11.25 -14.16
CA GLY A 154 -0.33 -12.66 -13.89
C GLY A 154 1.11 -12.96 -13.47
N HIS A 155 1.96 -11.94 -13.26
CA HIS A 155 3.36 -12.11 -12.85
C HIS A 155 3.61 -11.54 -11.46
N LEU A 156 4.26 -12.33 -10.59
CA LEU A 156 4.79 -11.86 -9.31
C LEU A 156 6.31 -11.89 -9.34
N SER A 157 6.93 -10.74 -9.12
CA SER A 157 8.39 -10.60 -9.03
C SER A 157 8.83 -10.57 -7.57
N VAL A 158 10.01 -11.14 -7.28
CA VAL A 158 10.58 -11.18 -5.92
C VAL A 158 12.00 -10.66 -5.94
N ARG A 159 12.33 -9.77 -4.99
CA ARG A 159 13.70 -9.28 -4.79
C ARG A 159 14.52 -10.28 -3.98
N LEU A 160 15.69 -10.64 -4.49
CA LEU A 160 16.70 -11.39 -3.73
C LEU A 160 17.60 -10.40 -3.00
N GLN A 161 17.41 -10.28 -1.68
CA GLN A 161 18.19 -9.37 -0.83
C GLN A 161 18.86 -10.15 0.30
N PRO A 162 20.06 -10.71 0.08
CA PRO A 162 20.84 -11.31 1.16
C PRO A 162 21.39 -10.22 2.07
N ASN A 163 21.11 -10.34 3.36
CA ASN A 163 21.38 -9.34 4.39
C ASN A 163 22.28 -9.91 5.51
N HIS A 164 23.23 -10.79 5.17
CA HIS A 164 24.10 -11.39 6.18
C HIS A 164 24.91 -10.30 6.91
N PRO A 165 24.93 -10.29 8.27
CA PRO A 165 25.44 -9.16 9.07
C PRO A 165 26.90 -8.83 8.76
N TYR A 166 27.74 -9.85 8.63
CA TYR A 166 29.16 -9.69 8.34
C TYR A 166 29.50 -9.54 6.84
N ARG A 167 28.49 -9.40 5.96
CA ARG A 167 28.64 -9.24 4.49
C ARG A 167 29.62 -10.25 3.83
N ARG A 168 29.73 -11.47 4.37
CA ARG A 168 30.66 -12.49 3.87
C ARG A 168 30.20 -13.02 2.50
N PRO A 169 31.04 -12.96 1.45
CA PRO A 169 30.65 -13.32 0.07
C PRO A 169 30.07 -14.74 -0.06
N GLU A 170 30.66 -15.72 0.63
CA GLU A 170 30.20 -17.11 0.59
C GLU A 170 28.78 -17.28 1.14
N ARG A 171 28.45 -16.56 2.22
CA ARG A 171 27.13 -16.62 2.84
C ARG A 171 26.09 -15.98 1.94
N HIS A 172 26.44 -14.89 1.25
CA HIS A 172 25.60 -14.28 0.22
C HIS A 172 25.37 -15.23 -0.96
N ARG A 173 26.43 -15.86 -1.49
CA ARG A 173 26.33 -16.85 -2.58
C ARG A 173 25.41 -18.02 -2.20
N ARG A 174 25.54 -18.55 -0.98
CA ARG A 174 24.64 -19.62 -0.48
C ARG A 174 23.18 -19.15 -0.39
N GLN A 175 22.92 -17.94 0.09
CA GLN A 175 21.55 -17.39 0.13
C GLN A 175 20.95 -17.19 -1.26
N TYR A 176 21.73 -16.68 -2.21
CA TYR A 176 21.31 -16.55 -3.61
C TYR A 176 20.97 -17.91 -4.22
N ALA A 177 21.85 -18.90 -4.08
CA ALA A 177 21.65 -20.25 -4.62
C ALA A 177 20.37 -20.91 -4.07
N ARG A 178 20.14 -20.83 -2.76
CA ARG A 178 18.94 -21.39 -2.12
C ARG A 178 17.65 -20.75 -2.65
N ARG A 179 17.61 -19.42 -2.73
CA ARG A 179 16.40 -18.71 -3.17
C ARG A 179 16.15 -18.84 -4.69
N ALA A 180 17.20 -18.96 -5.50
CA ALA A 180 17.06 -19.26 -6.92
C ALA A 180 16.47 -20.66 -7.17
N ALA A 181 16.76 -21.64 -6.30
CA ALA A 181 16.20 -22.99 -6.39
C ALA A 181 14.68 -23.03 -6.11
N VAL A 182 14.18 -22.22 -5.17
CA VAL A 182 12.74 -22.10 -4.89
C VAL A 182 11.96 -21.65 -6.12
N ARG A 183 12.54 -20.72 -6.91
CA ARG A 183 11.94 -20.25 -8.19
C ARG A 183 11.79 -21.36 -9.23
N ARG A 184 12.71 -22.33 -9.28
CA ARG A 184 12.67 -23.42 -10.26
C ARG A 184 11.60 -24.46 -9.93
N ARG A 185 11.37 -24.77 -8.65
CA ARG A 185 10.34 -25.73 -8.23
C ARG A 185 8.91 -25.25 -8.54
N GLY A 186 8.64 -23.95 -8.47
CA GLY A 186 7.32 -23.39 -8.80
C GLY A 186 6.97 -23.32 -10.31
N ARG A 187 7.92 -23.60 -11.21
CA ARG A 187 7.69 -23.70 -12.66
C ARG A 187 7.41 -25.14 -13.14
N GLY A 188 7.49 -26.13 -12.25
CA GLY A 188 7.46 -27.55 -12.60
C GLY A 188 6.09 -28.19 -12.86
N ASP A 189 4.97 -27.55 -12.53
CA ASP A 189 3.63 -28.15 -12.61
C ASP A 189 2.58 -27.22 -13.26
N ARG A 190 2.83 -26.77 -14.48
CA ARG A 190 1.75 -26.27 -15.35
C ARG A 190 1.85 -26.92 -16.73
N HIS A 191 1.58 -28.22 -16.77
CA HIS A 191 1.06 -28.82 -18.00
C HIS A 191 -0.35 -28.27 -18.23
N GLN A 192 -0.61 -27.75 -19.44
CA GLN A 192 -1.94 -27.41 -19.91
C GLN A 192 -2.87 -28.63 -19.73
N PRO A 193 -4.03 -28.53 -19.06
CA PRO A 193 -5.03 -29.58 -19.16
C PRO A 193 -5.59 -29.52 -20.57
N GLY A 194 -5.23 -30.52 -21.38
CA GLY A 194 -5.85 -30.77 -22.67
C GLY A 194 -7.36 -30.93 -22.51
N GLN A 195 -8.07 -30.47 -23.55
CA GLN A 195 -9.50 -30.63 -23.73
C GLN A 195 -9.97 -32.04 -23.31
N ARG A 196 -10.70 -32.13 -22.20
CA ARG A 196 -11.54 -33.28 -21.89
C ARG A 196 -12.98 -32.82 -21.85
N GLN A 197 -13.78 -33.43 -22.71
CA GLN A 197 -15.22 -33.24 -22.85
C GLN A 197 -15.90 -33.36 -21.49
N LEU A 198 -16.75 -32.39 -21.18
CA LEU A 198 -17.65 -32.41 -20.04
C LEU A 198 -18.84 -33.31 -20.37
N THR A 199 -18.85 -34.49 -19.77
CA THR A 199 -20.07 -35.28 -19.57
C THR A 199 -20.29 -35.47 -18.08
N GLY A 200 -21.48 -35.11 -17.61
CA GLY A 200 -22.07 -35.68 -16.41
C GLY A 200 -21.90 -34.87 -15.12
N ALA A 201 -23.04 -34.51 -14.55
CA ALA A 201 -23.23 -33.83 -13.29
C ALA A 201 -22.77 -34.65 -12.07
N GLY A 202 -22.43 -33.92 -10.99
CA GLY A 202 -22.42 -34.47 -9.62
C GLY A 202 -21.08 -34.33 -8.89
N ALA A 203 -20.89 -33.21 -8.19
CA ALA A 203 -20.21 -33.12 -6.88
C ALA A 203 -19.90 -31.64 -6.55
N ALA A 204 -20.96 -30.87 -6.29
CA ALA A 204 -20.85 -29.80 -5.31
C ALA A 204 -20.66 -30.46 -3.93
N GLU A 205 -20.02 -29.74 -3.00
CA GLU A 205 -19.66 -30.17 -1.64
C GLU A 205 -18.47 -31.12 -1.53
N ARG A 206 -17.31 -30.53 -1.18
CA ARG A 206 -16.35 -31.00 -0.16
C ARG A 206 -14.96 -30.40 -0.44
N HIS A 207 -14.76 -29.10 -0.16
CA HIS A 207 -13.41 -28.56 0.04
C HIS A 207 -13.44 -27.24 0.86
N ALA A 208 -14.16 -27.25 1.98
CA ALA A 208 -14.01 -26.24 3.03
C ALA A 208 -13.68 -27.00 4.33
N GLY A 209 -12.39 -27.17 4.64
CA GLY A 209 -11.99 -27.86 5.87
C GLY A 209 -10.62 -28.55 5.82
N ARG A 210 -9.56 -27.85 5.40
CA ARG A 210 -8.16 -28.33 5.60
C ARG A 210 -7.17 -27.18 5.80
N TYR A 211 -7.51 -26.18 6.62
CA TYR A 211 -6.56 -25.11 6.98
C TYR A 211 -6.43 -24.83 8.49
N TYR A 212 -7.05 -25.62 9.37
CA TYR A 212 -6.89 -25.48 10.82
C TYR A 212 -6.61 -26.82 11.51
N SER A 213 -5.43 -27.40 11.31
CA SER A 213 -4.88 -28.43 12.22
C SER A 213 -3.36 -28.56 12.13
N ALA A 214 -2.63 -27.48 12.43
CA ALA A 214 -1.17 -27.54 12.56
C ALA A 214 -0.62 -26.65 13.70
N LEU A 215 -1.40 -26.47 14.77
CA LEU A 215 -0.98 -25.77 15.99
C LEU A 215 -1.27 -26.61 17.24
N ARG A 216 -0.59 -27.76 17.37
CA ARG A 216 -0.40 -28.47 18.65
C ARG A 216 0.87 -29.30 18.61
N HIS A 217 1.97 -28.78 19.15
CA HIS A 217 2.82 -29.46 20.14
C HIS A 217 3.91 -28.51 20.69
N PRO A 218 4.42 -28.78 21.91
CA PRO A 218 4.92 -27.76 22.83
C PRO A 218 6.44 -27.59 22.77
N TYR A 219 6.90 -26.39 23.10
CA TYR A 219 8.31 -26.05 23.27
C TYR A 219 8.94 -26.83 24.44
N PRO A 220 10.16 -27.39 24.31
CA PRO A 220 10.92 -27.83 25.47
C PRO A 220 11.59 -26.64 26.17
N VAL A 221 11.57 -26.71 27.48
CA VAL A 221 12.11 -25.78 28.48
C VAL A 221 13.64 -25.70 28.38
N LEU A 222 14.19 -24.48 28.32
CA LEU A 222 15.62 -24.23 28.46
C LEU A 222 16.00 -24.33 29.94
N HIS A 223 16.83 -25.31 30.27
CA HIS A 223 17.49 -25.40 31.58
C HIS A 223 18.66 -24.41 31.65
N SER A 224 18.76 -23.77 32.80
CA SER A 224 19.74 -22.80 33.27
C SER A 224 21.12 -23.39 33.62
N ASP A 225 22.16 -22.64 33.21
CA ASP A 225 23.48 -22.42 33.87
C ASP A 225 24.52 -23.57 33.98
N PRO A 226 25.85 -23.26 34.17
CA PRO A 226 26.45 -21.96 34.54
C PRO A 226 27.68 -21.50 33.75
N CYS A 227 28.00 -20.24 34.05
CA CYS A 227 29.25 -19.50 33.87
C CYS A 227 30.47 -20.19 34.52
N ASP A 228 31.65 -19.71 34.13
CA ASP A 228 33.01 -19.96 34.65
C ASP A 228 33.71 -21.24 34.23
N GLN A 229 34.78 -21.10 33.42
CA GLN A 229 36.16 -21.34 33.90
C GLN A 229 37.25 -21.19 32.80
N TYR A 230 38.28 -20.39 33.15
CA TYR A 230 39.64 -20.20 32.56
C TYR A 230 39.75 -19.45 31.22
N ALA A 231 40.35 -18.26 31.07
CA ALA A 231 41.51 -17.59 31.69
C ALA A 231 42.88 -18.27 31.48
N ALA A 232 43.69 -17.62 30.62
CA ALA A 232 45.16 -17.52 30.58
C ALA A 232 46.05 -18.65 30.03
N ALA A 233 47.25 -18.21 29.60
CA ALA A 233 48.43 -18.87 28.99
C ALA A 233 48.37 -19.02 27.46
N ASP A 234 49.23 -18.42 26.63
CA ASP A 234 50.46 -17.61 26.78
C ASP A 234 50.58 -16.61 25.62
#